data_AF-A0A256ZCG7-F1
#
_entry.id   AF-A0A256ZCG7-F1
#
_cell.length_a   1.000
_cell.length_b   1.000
_cell.length_c   1.000
_cell.angle_alpha   90.00
_cell.angle_beta   90.00
_cell.angle_gamma   90.00
#
_symmetry.space_group_name_H-M   'P 1'
#
loop_
_entity.id
_entity.type
_entity.pdbx_description
1 polymer ?
#
loop_
_entity_poly.entity_id
_entity_poly.type
_entity_poly.pdbx_seq_one_letter_code
_entity_poly.pdbx_strand_id
1 'polypeptide(L)'
;MVSNLAKTLICVALAGLLFITGVVHGVKPLFIPAAFLDWLPLPTGWMRFRVRDEKVRRAGALHGAVTVVAYAVGVMWLVMTRLGPVDLGYVFLELWFTAVIAGAYVTGLAAEKCM
;
A
#
# COMPACT_ATOMS: atom_id res chain seq x y z
N MET A 1 5.04 -10.74 -22.52
CA MET A 1 5.11 -9.33 -22.04
C MET A 1 4.24 -9.23 -20.80
N VAL A 2 4.79 -8.93 -19.61
CA VAL A 2 4.00 -8.85 -18.37
C VAL A 2 3.19 -7.55 -18.38
N SER A 3 1.89 -7.63 -18.09
CA SER A 3 1.00 -6.46 -18.05
C SER A 3 1.41 -5.50 -16.92
N ASN A 4 1.13 -4.21 -17.06
CA ASN A 4 1.42 -3.23 -16.02
C ASN A 4 0.70 -3.55 -14.70
N LEU A 5 -0.52 -4.10 -14.77
CA LEU A 5 -1.25 -4.60 -13.61
C LEU A 5 -0.47 -5.72 -12.90
N ALA A 6 0.02 -6.71 -13.64
CA ALA A 6 0.78 -7.81 -13.06
C ALA A 6 2.09 -7.32 -12.41
N LYS A 7 2.77 -6.32 -12.99
CA LYS A 7 3.96 -5.70 -12.37
C LYS A 7 3.60 -5.02 -11.05
N THR A 8 2.52 -4.24 -11.01
CA THR A 8 2.02 -3.61 -9.77
C THR A 8 1.72 -4.65 -8.70
N LEU A 9 1.00 -5.72 -9.04
CA LEU A 9 0.64 -6.78 -8.09
C LEU A 9 1.88 -7.49 -7.54
N ILE A 10 2.87 -7.77 -8.38
CA ILE A 10 4.14 -8.36 -7.94
C ILE A 10 4.86 -7.43 -6.96
N CYS A 11 4.96 -6.13 -7.26
CA CYS A 11 5.60 -5.15 -6.38
C CYS A 11 4.91 -5.06 -5.02
N VAL A 12 3.58 -4.95 -4.99
CA VAL A 12 2.80 -4.87 -3.75
C VAL A 12 2.89 -6.18 -2.95
N ALA A 13 2.88 -7.34 -3.62
CA ALA A 13 3.05 -8.63 -2.95
C ALA A 13 4.44 -8.79 -2.31
N LEU A 14 5.49 -8.39 -3.03
CA LEU A 14 6.85 -8.39 -2.50
C LEU A 14 7.01 -7.40 -1.34
N ALA A 15 6.41 -6.21 -1.45
CA ALA A 15 6.37 -5.24 -0.35
C ALA A 15 5.68 -5.83 0.89
N GLY A 16 4.51 -6.46 0.72
CA GLY A 16 3.78 -7.12 1.79
C GLY A 16 4.61 -8.22 2.48
N LEU A 17 5.30 -9.06 1.70
CA LEU A 17 6.18 -10.09 2.25
C LEU A 17 7.26 -9.49 3.15
N LEU A 18 7.89 -8.40 2.72
CA LEU A 18 8.93 -7.71 3.48
C LEU A 18 8.37 -6.98 4.70
N PHE A 19 7.21 -6.33 4.59
CA PHE A 19 6.55 -5.68 5.73
C PHE A 19 6.15 -6.69 6.80
N ILE A 20 5.49 -7.79 6.41
CA ILE A 20 5.08 -8.84 7.34
C ILE A 20 6.31 -9.44 8.02
N THR A 21 7.33 -9.80 7.25
CA THR A 21 8.60 -10.34 7.80
C THR A 21 9.24 -9.33 8.76
N GLY A 22 9.31 -8.06 8.36
CA GLY A 22 9.91 -6.99 9.16
C GLY A 22 9.20 -6.76 10.49
N VAL A 23 7.87 -6.82 10.50
CA VAL A 23 7.07 -6.62 11.72
C VAL A 23 7.09 -7.87 12.61
N VAL A 24 6.84 -9.06 12.05
CA VAL A 24 6.76 -10.32 12.81
C VAL A 24 8.09 -10.70 13.44
N HIS A 25 9.20 -10.52 12.70
CA HIS A 25 10.55 -10.85 13.19
C HIS A 25 11.28 -9.64 13.78
N GLY A 26 10.65 -8.46 13.84
CA GLY A 26 11.25 -7.25 14.40
C GLY A 26 12.41 -6.66 13.58
N VAL A 27 12.58 -7.08 12.32
CA VAL A 27 13.63 -6.60 11.42
C VAL A 27 13.22 -5.28 10.75
N LYS A 28 13.26 -4.20 11.53
CA LYS A 28 12.86 -2.84 11.11
C LYS A 28 13.48 -2.35 9.79
N PRO A 29 14.76 -2.63 9.46
CA PRO A 29 15.36 -2.17 8.21
C PRO A 29 14.65 -2.68 6.94
N LEU A 30 13.90 -3.80 7.01
CA LEU A 30 13.11 -4.31 5.88
C LEU A 30 12.00 -3.36 5.44
N PHE A 31 11.61 -2.39 6.29
CA PHE A 31 10.62 -1.38 5.94
C PHE A 31 11.03 -0.53 4.73
N ILE A 32 12.32 -0.20 4.59
CA ILE A 32 12.80 0.67 3.51
C ILE A 32 12.64 0.01 2.13
N PRO A 33 13.19 -1.20 1.87
CA PRO A 33 12.98 -1.85 0.58
C PRO A 33 11.52 -2.22 0.34
N ALA A 34 10.75 -2.55 1.39
CA ALA A 34 9.31 -2.79 1.27
C ALA A 34 8.56 -1.53 0.79
N ALA A 35 8.81 -0.39 1.43
CA ALA A 35 8.25 0.90 1.06
C ALA A 35 8.60 1.30 -0.37
N PHE A 36 9.86 1.07 -0.77
CA PHE A 36 10.29 1.33 -2.13
C PHE A 36 9.49 0.52 -3.16
N LEU A 37 9.31 -0.78 -2.91
CA LEU A 37 8.54 -1.66 -3.81
C LEU A 37 7.06 -1.29 -3.87
N ASP A 38 6.46 -0.95 -2.73
CA ASP A 38 5.05 -0.55 -2.65
C ASP A 38 4.77 0.75 -3.42
N TRP A 39 5.71 1.70 -3.38
CA TRP A 39 5.57 2.99 -4.07
C TRP A 39 6.02 2.95 -5.53
N LEU A 40 6.82 1.96 -5.96
CA LEU A 40 7.36 1.85 -7.32
C LEU A 40 6.31 1.95 -8.47
N PRO A 41 5.08 1.41 -8.32
CA PRO A 41 4.05 1.53 -9.37
C PRO A 41 3.57 2.96 -9.65
N LEU A 42 3.75 3.89 -8.71
CA LEU A 42 3.34 5.31 -8.85
C LEU A 42 4.22 6.09 -9.84
N PRO A 43 5.55 6.24 -9.63
CA PRO A 43 6.41 7.01 -10.55
C PRO A 43 6.54 6.35 -11.92
N THR A 44 6.41 5.02 -12.00
CA THR A 44 6.43 4.27 -13.26
C THR A 44 5.14 4.43 -14.07
N GLY A 45 4.08 4.97 -13.46
CA GLY A 45 2.80 5.22 -14.11
C GLY A 45 2.01 3.95 -14.44
N TRP A 46 2.37 2.80 -13.86
CA TRP A 46 1.68 1.52 -14.11
C TRP A 46 0.23 1.54 -13.61
N MET A 47 -0.08 2.39 -12.63
CA MET A 47 -1.42 2.57 -12.04
C MET A 47 -2.18 3.79 -12.58
N ARG A 48 -1.81 4.36 -13.74
CA ARG A 48 -2.54 5.52 -14.29
C ARG A 48 -3.89 5.12 -14.86
N PHE A 49 -4.96 5.46 -14.13
CA PHE A 49 -6.33 5.38 -14.63
C PHE A 49 -6.66 6.61 -15.48
N ARG A 50 -7.10 6.41 -16.73
CA ARG A 50 -7.62 7.49 -17.61
C ARG A 50 -9.14 7.65 -17.46
N VAL A 51 -9.66 7.52 -16.25
CA VAL A 51 -11.11 7.53 -16.00
C VAL A 51 -11.49 8.86 -15.34
N ARG A 52 -12.42 9.62 -15.95
CA ARG A 52 -12.95 10.90 -15.42
C ARG A 52 -14.17 10.70 -14.50
N ASP A 53 -14.31 9.52 -13.90
CA ASP A 53 -15.43 9.18 -13.02
C ASP A 53 -15.15 9.68 -11.59
N GLU A 54 -16.10 10.40 -11.01
CA GLU A 54 -15.98 11.00 -9.68
C GLU A 54 -15.90 9.94 -8.56
N LYS A 55 -16.60 8.82 -8.70
CA LYS A 55 -16.56 7.70 -7.73
C LYS A 55 -15.18 7.06 -7.71
N VAL A 56 -14.58 6.83 -8.89
CA VAL A 56 -13.21 6.31 -9.01
C VAL A 56 -12.20 7.28 -8.39
N ARG A 57 -12.34 8.59 -8.64
CA ARG A 57 -11.48 9.62 -8.04
C ARG A 57 -11.59 9.67 -6.53
N ARG A 58 -12.82 9.63 -5.98
CA ARG A 58 -13.06 9.66 -4.53
C ARG A 58 -12.51 8.41 -3.86
N ALA A 59 -12.72 7.24 -4.44
CA ALA A 59 -12.16 5.98 -3.95
C ALA A 59 -10.62 6.00 -3.99
N GLY A 60 -10.02 6.54 -5.06
CA GLY A 60 -8.58 6.74 -5.17
C GLY A 60 -8.01 7.67 -4.11
N ALA A 61 -8.71 8.77 -3.81
CA ALA A 61 -8.34 9.69 -2.73
C ALA A 61 -8.41 9.05 -1.34
N LEU A 62 -9.47 8.27 -1.07
CA LEU A 62 -9.60 7.50 0.17
C LEU A 62 -8.47 6.47 0.31
N HIS A 63 -8.18 5.71 -0.74
CA HIS A 63 -7.04 4.79 -0.76
C HIS A 63 -5.75 5.53 -0.43
N GLY A 64 -5.46 6.64 -1.12
CA GLY A 64 -4.26 7.45 -0.87
C GLY A 64 -4.18 7.97 0.58
N ALA A 65 -5.30 8.41 1.15
CA ALA A 65 -5.34 8.87 2.54
C ALA A 65 -5.02 7.74 3.53
N VAL A 66 -5.61 6.56 3.36
CA VAL A 66 -5.33 5.39 4.21
C VAL A 66 -3.87 4.96 4.07
N THR A 67 -3.32 4.96 2.85
CA THR A 67 -1.89 4.69 2.61
C THR A 67 -1.00 5.67 3.38
N VAL A 68 -1.25 6.97 3.29
CA VAL A 68 -0.46 7.99 4.02
C VAL A 68 -0.52 7.77 5.53
N VAL A 69 -1.70 7.47 6.07
CA VAL A 69 -1.86 7.18 7.51
C VAL A 69 -1.09 5.91 7.90
N ALA A 70 -1.17 4.85 7.10
CA ALA A 70 -0.40 3.62 7.33
C ALA A 70 1.10 3.94 7.38
N TYR A 71 1.63 4.68 6.40
CA TYR A 71 3.06 5.04 6.38
C TYR A 71 3.48 5.93 7.54
N ALA A 72 2.62 6.86 8.00
CA ALA A 72 2.91 7.65 9.19
C ALA A 72 3.07 6.75 10.43
N VAL A 73 2.20 5.76 10.60
CA VAL A 73 2.32 4.76 11.68
C VAL A 73 3.56 3.88 11.48
N GLY A 74 3.85 3.44 10.26
CA GLY A 74 5.04 2.66 9.94
C GLY A 74 6.35 3.38 10.23
N VAL A 75 6.45 4.68 9.89
CA VAL A 75 7.58 5.53 10.24
C VAL A 75 7.68 5.71 11.76
N MET A 76 6.55 5.90 12.45
CA MET A 76 6.53 5.94 13.91
C MET A 76 7.02 4.61 14.52
N TRP A 77 6.66 3.47 13.94
CA TRP A 77 7.13 2.15 14.36
C TRP A 77 8.66 1.99 14.27
N LEU A 78 9.30 2.61 13.28
CA LEU A 78 10.76 2.58 13.13
C LEU A 78 11.46 3.18 14.35
N VAL A 79 10.93 4.27 14.91
CA VAL A 79 11.50 4.96 16.07
C VAL A 79 10.96 4.45 17.41
N MET A 80 9.69 4.04 17.46
CA MET A 80 8.98 3.63 18.67
C MET A 80 8.18 2.36 18.38
N THR A 81 8.46 1.25 19.05
CA THR A 81 7.78 -0.02 18.75
C THR A 81 6.35 -0.07 19.28
N ARG A 82 6.06 0.54 20.43
CA ARG A 82 4.77 0.46 21.11
C ARG A 82 4.31 1.81 21.64
N LEU A 83 2.99 2.01 21.67
CA LEU A 83 2.32 3.11 22.36
C LEU A 83 1.40 2.52 23.44
N GLY A 84 1.91 2.45 24.68
CA GLY A 84 1.22 1.74 25.76
C GLY A 84 1.09 0.23 25.43
N PRO A 85 -0.12 -0.35 25.45
CA PRO A 85 -0.34 -1.76 25.09
C PRO A 85 -0.35 -2.01 23.58
N VAL A 86 -0.36 -0.97 22.75
CA VAL A 86 -0.53 -1.08 21.30
C VAL A 86 0.82 -1.26 20.61
N ASP A 87 0.95 -2.31 19.80
CA ASP A 87 2.13 -2.54 18.96
C ASP A 87 1.98 -1.86 17.60
N LEU A 88 2.85 -0.88 17.33
CA LEU A 88 2.72 -0.02 16.16
C LEU A 88 3.06 -0.74 14.86
N GLY A 89 3.83 -1.83 14.92
CA GLY A 89 4.14 -2.65 13.74
C GLY A 89 2.90 -3.37 13.24
N TYR A 90 2.11 -3.94 14.16
CA TYR A 90 0.86 -4.62 13.80
C TYR A 90 -0.22 -3.64 13.35
N VAL A 91 -0.34 -2.47 14.00
CA VAL A 91 -1.27 -1.41 13.55
C VAL A 91 -0.89 -0.93 12.15
N PHE A 92 0.41 -0.77 11.87
CA PHE A 92 0.89 -0.47 10.53
C PHE A 92 0.45 -1.53 9.52
N LEU A 93 0.63 -2.83 9.81
CA LEU A 93 0.20 -3.91 8.91
C LEU A 93 -1.30 -3.88 8.62
N GLU A 94 -2.14 -3.67 9.64
CA GLU A 94 -3.59 -3.61 9.46
C GLU A 94 -4.01 -2.43 8.57
N LEU A 95 -3.44 -1.25 8.82
CA LEU A 95 -3.70 -0.06 8.02
C LEU A 95 -3.18 -0.22 6.58
N TRP A 96 -1.97 -0.74 6.41
CA TRP A 96 -1.39 -0.98 5.09
C TRP A 96 -2.21 -2.01 4.30
N PHE A 97 -2.62 -3.11 4.93
CA PHE A 97 -3.45 -4.12 4.27
C PHE A 97 -4.82 -3.56 3.88
N THR A 98 -5.41 -2.70 4.72
CA THR A 98 -6.64 -1.96 4.39
C THR A 98 -6.44 -1.05 3.17
N ALA A 99 -5.29 -0.38 3.07
CA ALA A 99 -4.92 0.40 1.90
C ALA A 99 -4.83 -0.47 0.63
N VAL A 100 -4.21 -1.65 0.71
CA VAL A 100 -4.11 -2.60 -0.42
C VAL A 100 -5.49 -3.02 -0.92
N ILE A 101 -6.40 -3.40 -0.01
CA ILE A 101 -7.78 -3.76 -0.37
C ILE A 101 -8.50 -2.57 -1.04
N ALA A 102 -8.35 -1.36 -0.48
CA ALA A 102 -8.93 -0.16 -1.07
C ALA A 102 -8.37 0.11 -2.48
N GLY A 103 -7.07 -0.11 -2.70
CA GLY A 103 -6.44 0.04 -4.01
C GLY A 103 -6.93 -0.99 -5.03
N ALA A 104 -7.15 -2.24 -4.61
CA ALA A 104 -7.76 -3.28 -5.43
C ALA A 104 -9.20 -2.91 -5.82
N TYR A 105 -9.98 -2.39 -4.87
CA TYR A 105 -11.34 -1.90 -5.12
C TYR A 105 -11.37 -0.74 -6.14
N VAL A 106 -10.46 0.24 -6.00
CA VAL A 106 -10.32 1.34 -6.98
C VAL A 106 -10.00 0.81 -8.38
N THR A 107 -9.10 -0.18 -8.46
CA THR A 107 -8.72 -0.81 -9.73
C THR A 107 -9.91 -1.52 -10.38
N GLY A 108 -10.72 -2.24 -9.58
CA GLY A 108 -11.94 -2.89 -10.05
C GLY A 108 -12.98 -1.89 -10.58
N LEU A 109 -13.24 -0.82 -9.83
CA LEU A 109 -14.15 0.25 -10.28
C LEU A 109 -13.68 0.91 -11.59
N ALA A 110 -12.38 1.14 -11.72
CA ALA A 110 -11.82 1.74 -12.94
C ALA A 110 -11.91 0.79 -14.14
N ALA A 111 -11.77 -0.52 -13.94
CA ALA A 111 -11.91 -1.52 -15.00
C ALA A 111 -13.35 -1.62 -15.52
N GLU A 112 -14.35 -1.58 -14.63
CA GLU A 112 -15.78 -1.59 -14.99
C GLU A 112 -16.16 -0.41 -15.90
N LYS A 113 -15.56 0.77 -15.68
CA LYS A 113 -15.85 1.99 -16.45
C LYS A 113 -15.11 2.10 -17.78
N CYS A 114 -14.16 1.20 -18.06
CA CYS A 114 -13.38 1.15 -19.30
C CYS A 114 -13.81 0.02 -20.26
N MET A 115 -14.71 -0.86 -19.82
CA MET A 115 -15.44 -1.80 -20.69
C MET A 115 -16.70 -1.12 -21.22
#